data_AF-A0A2A2Y7N2-F1
#
_entry.id   AF-A0A2A2Y7N2-F1
#
_cell.length_a   1.000
_cell.length_b   1.000
_cell.length_c   1.000
_cell.angle_alpha   90.00
_cell.angle_beta   90.00
_cell.angle_gamma   90.00
#
_symmetry.space_group_name_H-M   'P 1'
#
loop_
_entity.id
_entity.type
_entity.pdbx_description
1 polymer ?
#
loop_
_entity_poly.entity_id
_entity_poly.type
_entity_poly.pdbx_seq_one_letter_code
_entity_poly.pdbx_strand_id
1 'polypeptide(L)'
;EERGRGIFGYNGVDVVMDPTGQRWQVGERPRVQAEISQYNEFTVIARGNRLEHKVNGQTTSVFIDHDEKGRALEGLIAIQLHAGNPHKTYVKQLLLKVLEDGALLPFDQATLPSGSKKIDKPKVVSAQGKNPPAKKAPAKK
;
A
#
# COMPACT_ATOMS: atom_id res chain seq x y z
N GLU A 1 6.41 0.46 -2.52
CA GLU A 1 7.81 0.31 -3.00
C GLU A 1 8.04 -1.08 -3.56
N GLU A 2 8.78 -1.18 -4.67
CA GLU A 2 9.13 -2.45 -5.30
C GLU A 2 10.25 -3.14 -4.48
N ARG A 3 10.09 -4.43 -4.15
CA ARG A 3 11.04 -5.23 -3.32
C ARG A 3 11.34 -4.72 -1.91
N GLY A 4 10.77 -3.59 -1.50
CA GLY A 4 10.95 -3.02 -0.16
C GLY A 4 10.12 -3.70 0.92
N ARG A 5 9.52 -2.92 1.81
CA ARG A 5 8.89 -3.39 3.05
C ARG A 5 7.55 -4.11 2.84
N GLY A 6 7.10 -4.24 1.59
CA GLY A 6 5.90 -4.99 1.19
C GLY A 6 4.61 -4.22 1.43
N ILE A 7 3.51 -4.94 1.70
CA ILE A 7 2.19 -4.35 1.92
C ILE A 7 2.16 -3.64 3.29
N PHE A 8 1.67 -2.40 3.32
CA PHE A 8 1.54 -1.62 4.56
C PHE A 8 0.18 -1.81 5.24
N GLY A 9 -0.90 -1.83 4.47
CA GLY A 9 -2.26 -2.03 4.94
C GLY A 9 -3.15 -2.64 3.86
N TYR A 10 -4.34 -3.11 4.26
CA TYR A 10 -5.35 -3.61 3.34
C TYR A 10 -6.30 -2.48 2.91
N ASN A 11 -7.04 -2.71 1.82
CA ASN A 11 -8.20 -1.89 1.47
C ASN A 11 -9.16 -1.80 2.67
N GLY A 12 -9.58 -0.58 3.00
CA GLY A 12 -10.41 -0.25 4.15
C GLY A 12 -9.63 0.09 5.40
N VAL A 13 -8.29 0.00 5.42
CA VAL A 13 -7.49 0.17 6.64
C VAL A 13 -6.51 1.32 6.48
N ASP A 14 -6.51 2.22 7.46
CA ASP A 14 -5.46 3.23 7.60
C ASP A 14 -4.36 2.76 8.52
N VAL A 15 -3.13 3.03 8.10
CA VAL A 15 -1.94 2.58 8.80
C VAL A 15 -1.00 3.75 9.08
N VAL A 16 -0.47 3.80 10.28
CA VAL A 16 0.71 4.59 10.61
C VAL A 16 1.86 3.63 10.86
N MET A 17 3.03 3.91 10.28
CA MET A 17 4.27 3.22 10.65
C MET A 17 5.09 4.16 11.52
N ASP A 18 5.42 3.72 12.73
CA ASP A 18 6.21 4.51 13.67
C ASP A 18 7.72 4.46 13.34
N PRO A 19 8.56 5.29 13.98
CA PRO A 19 10.01 5.32 13.73
C PRO A 19 10.76 4.02 14.00
N THR A 20 10.13 3.05 14.68
CA THR A 20 10.71 1.72 14.92
C THR A 20 10.35 0.71 13.82
N GLY A 21 9.50 1.10 12.86
CA GLY A 21 8.97 0.24 11.80
C GLY A 21 7.72 -0.55 12.22
N GLN A 22 7.18 -0.28 13.42
CA GLN A 22 5.95 -0.91 13.90
C GLN A 22 4.72 -0.27 13.25
N ARG A 23 3.81 -1.12 12.78
CA ARG A 23 2.55 -0.70 12.14
C ARG A 23 1.43 -0.56 13.16
N TRP A 24 0.64 0.49 12.99
CA TRP A 24 -0.53 0.80 13.78
C TRP A 24 -1.72 0.91 12.83
N GLN A 25 -2.77 0.12 13.04
CA GLN A 25 -4.07 0.41 12.45
C GLN A 25 -4.66 1.59 13.20
N VAL A 26 -4.92 2.70 12.50
CA VAL A 26 -5.42 3.95 13.09
C VAL A 26 -6.80 4.36 12.60
N GLY A 27 -7.31 3.65 11.59
CA GLY A 27 -8.62 3.91 11.01
C GLY A 27 -9.11 2.69 10.23
N GLU A 28 -10.43 2.58 10.13
CA GLU A 28 -11.10 1.55 9.36
C GLU A 28 -12.30 2.16 8.63
N ARG A 29 -12.56 1.67 7.42
CA ARG A 29 -13.68 2.07 6.57
C ARG A 29 -14.15 0.90 5.71
N PRO A 30 -15.35 0.98 5.12
CA PRO A 30 -15.80 -0.02 4.16
C PRO A 30 -14.80 -0.20 3.02
N ARG A 31 -14.57 -1.45 2.62
CA ARG A 31 -13.71 -1.77 1.49
C ARG A 31 -14.35 -1.25 0.21
N VAL A 32 -13.55 -0.59 -0.62
CA VAL A 32 -14.00 -0.19 -1.95
C VAL A 32 -13.82 -1.36 -2.90
N GLN A 33 -14.90 -1.81 -3.53
CA GLN A 33 -14.83 -2.86 -4.54
C GLN A 33 -14.49 -2.25 -5.91
N ALA A 34 -13.71 -2.99 -6.69
CA ALA A 34 -13.38 -2.66 -8.07
C ALA A 34 -13.86 -3.81 -8.96
N GLU A 35 -14.64 -3.50 -9.99
CA GLU A 35 -15.06 -4.50 -10.97
C GLU A 35 -13.93 -4.70 -11.98
N ILE A 36 -13.24 -5.83 -11.90
CA ILE A 36 -12.00 -6.08 -12.67
C ILE A 36 -12.25 -6.20 -14.18
N SER A 37 -13.49 -6.41 -14.60
CA SER A 37 -13.89 -6.42 -16.00
C SER A 37 -14.10 -5.02 -16.61
N GLN A 38 -14.03 -3.97 -15.79
CA GLN A 38 -14.24 -2.58 -16.20
C GLN A 38 -12.99 -1.70 -16.01
N TYR A 39 -13.01 -0.52 -16.63
CA TYR A 39 -12.03 0.52 -16.33
C TYR A 39 -12.27 1.03 -14.90
N ASN A 40 -11.23 0.95 -14.07
CA ASN A 40 -11.22 1.54 -12.73
C ASN A 40 -10.18 2.65 -12.70
N GLU A 41 -10.55 3.78 -12.08
CA GLU A 41 -9.62 4.87 -11.84
C GLU A 41 -8.84 4.59 -10.54
N PHE A 42 -7.52 4.64 -10.63
CA PHE A 42 -6.64 4.58 -9.46
C PHE A 42 -5.97 5.93 -9.29
N THR A 43 -6.10 6.50 -8.09
CA THR A 43 -5.44 7.75 -7.74
C THR A 43 -4.53 7.51 -6.53
N VAL A 44 -3.27 7.91 -6.66
CA VAL A 44 -2.30 7.93 -5.56
C VAL A 44 -1.95 9.39 -5.27
N ILE A 45 -2.12 9.82 -4.03
CA ILE A 45 -1.76 11.15 -3.56
C ILE A 45 -0.63 10.97 -2.54
N ALA A 46 0.57 11.42 -2.90
CA ALA A 46 1.71 11.46 -2.00
C ALA A 46 2.00 12.92 -1.63
N ARG A 47 2.00 13.24 -0.32
CA ARG A 47 2.37 14.56 0.21
C ARG A 47 3.21 14.37 1.46
N GLY A 48 4.48 14.76 1.42
CA GLY A 48 5.43 14.47 2.49
C GLY A 48 5.48 12.97 2.76
N ASN A 49 5.30 12.57 4.02
CA ASN A 49 5.25 11.16 4.42
C ASN A 49 3.83 10.56 4.46
N ARG A 50 2.81 11.24 3.90
CA ARG A 50 1.44 10.73 3.82
C ARG A 50 1.12 10.28 2.39
N LEU A 51 0.69 9.02 2.28
CA LEU A 51 0.21 8.41 1.05
C LEU A 51 -1.28 8.11 1.20
N GLU A 52 -2.07 8.49 0.21
CA GLU A 52 -3.49 8.16 0.13
C GLU A 52 -3.79 7.49 -1.21
N HIS A 53 -4.46 6.35 -1.14
CA HIS A 53 -4.89 5.59 -2.31
C HIS A 53 -6.40 5.70 -2.47
N LYS A 54 -6.84 5.86 -3.72
CA LYS A 54 -8.25 5.89 -4.08
C LYS A 54 -8.52 4.95 -5.24
N VAL A 55 -9.73 4.42 -5.25
CA VAL A 55 -10.30 3.66 -6.37
C VAL A 55 -11.63 4.30 -6.71
N ASN A 56 -11.83 4.67 -7.98
CA ASN A 56 -13.05 5.31 -8.46
C ASN A 56 -13.47 6.51 -7.58
N GLY A 57 -12.51 7.38 -7.26
CA GLY A 57 -12.69 8.56 -6.41
C GLY A 57 -12.81 8.30 -4.90
N GLN A 58 -12.99 7.05 -4.46
CA GLN A 58 -13.18 6.70 -3.04
C GLN A 58 -11.87 6.29 -2.38
N THR A 59 -11.58 6.86 -1.20
CA THR A 59 -10.37 6.54 -0.42
C THR A 59 -10.41 5.10 0.09
N THR A 60 -9.39 4.33 -0.28
CA THR A 60 -9.25 2.92 0.10
C THR A 60 -8.30 2.72 1.27
N SER A 61 -7.22 3.50 1.33
CA SER A 61 -6.24 3.45 2.41
C SER A 61 -5.46 4.75 2.51
N VAL A 62 -5.17 5.17 3.73
CA VAL A 62 -4.19 6.21 4.06
C VAL A 62 -3.04 5.55 4.81
N PHE A 63 -1.82 5.90 4.43
CA PHE A 63 -0.61 5.43 5.07
C PHE A 63 0.28 6.62 5.43
N ILE A 64 0.78 6.69 6.67
CA ILE A 64 1.75 7.70 7.12
C ILE A 64 3.03 6.99 7.57
N ASP A 65 4.15 7.37 6.96
CA ASP A 65 5.44 6.69 7.11
C ASP A 65 6.43 7.50 7.97
N HIS A 66 6.52 7.19 9.26
CA HIS A 66 7.49 7.82 10.16
C HIS A 66 8.79 7.02 10.30
N ASP A 67 8.93 5.89 9.62
CA ASP A 67 10.19 5.12 9.57
C ASP A 67 11.20 5.82 8.65
N GLU A 68 11.90 6.82 9.20
CA GLU A 68 12.84 7.66 8.45
C GLU A 68 13.96 6.86 7.77
N LYS A 69 14.39 5.75 8.39
CA LYS A 69 15.43 4.89 7.84
C LYS A 69 14.95 4.07 6.66
N GLY A 70 13.69 3.63 6.68
CA GLY A 70 13.10 2.78 5.65
C GLY A 70 12.26 3.50 4.60
N ARG A 71 11.82 4.74 4.84
CA ARG A 71 10.95 5.48 3.91
C ARG A 71 11.74 6.06 2.73
N ALA A 72 11.03 6.23 1.62
CA ALA A 72 11.47 7.02 0.49
C ALA A 72 10.50 8.20 0.29
N LEU A 73 11.04 9.42 0.14
CA LEU A 73 10.26 10.63 -0.14
C LEU A 73 10.16 10.93 -1.65
N GLU A 74 11.03 10.32 -2.44
CA GLU A 74 11.05 10.44 -3.90
C GLU A 74 11.31 9.07 -4.54
N GLY A 75 11.02 8.95 -5.83
CA GLY A 75 11.25 7.73 -6.59
C GLY A 75 10.58 7.74 -7.95
N LEU A 76 10.65 6.59 -8.62
CA LEU A 76 10.03 6.37 -9.92
C LEU A 76 8.62 5.82 -9.78
N ILE A 77 7.73 6.21 -10.70
CA ILE A 77 6.41 5.60 -10.84
C ILE A 77 6.50 4.53 -11.92
N ALA A 78 6.05 3.32 -11.58
CA ALA A 78 6.02 2.19 -12.49
C ALA A 78 4.74 1.36 -12.29
N ILE A 79 4.33 0.67 -13.35
CA ILE A 79 3.25 -0.31 -13.30
C ILE A 79 3.87 -1.69 -13.17
N GLN A 80 3.64 -2.33 -12.04
CA GLN A 80 4.08 -3.70 -11.81
C GLN A 80 3.00 -4.67 -12.31
N LEU A 81 3.37 -5.52 -13.28
CA LEU A 81 2.53 -6.63 -13.73
C LEU A 81 2.92 -7.89 -12.98
N HIS A 82 1.97 -8.48 -12.25
CA HIS A 82 2.23 -9.71 -11.50
C HIS A 82 2.13 -10.93 -12.42
N ALA A 83 3.13 -11.82 -12.40
CA ALA A 83 3.09 -13.08 -13.14
C ALA A 83 2.22 -14.12 -12.41
N GLY A 84 1.25 -14.71 -13.10
CA GLY A 84 0.55 -15.93 -12.67
C GLY A 84 -0.49 -16.36 -13.69
N ASN A 85 -1.76 -16.61 -13.33
CA ASN A 85 -2.79 -17.00 -14.30
C ASN A 85 -2.76 -16.05 -15.53
N PRO A 86 -2.81 -16.59 -16.76
CA PRO A 86 -2.82 -15.78 -17.97
C PRO A 86 -3.96 -14.75 -17.93
N HIS A 87 -3.61 -13.48 -18.10
CA HIS A 87 -4.56 -12.37 -18.13
C HIS A 87 -4.05 -11.27 -19.07
N LYS A 88 -4.95 -10.36 -19.44
CA LYS A 88 -4.62 -9.13 -20.16
C LYS A 88 -4.89 -7.95 -19.24
N THR A 89 -3.95 -7.02 -19.19
CA THR A 89 -4.09 -5.76 -18.47
C THR A 89 -4.06 -4.62 -19.48
N TYR A 90 -5.04 -3.74 -19.42
CA TYR A 90 -5.12 -2.55 -20.25
C TYR A 90 -4.96 -1.33 -19.36
N VAL A 91 -4.10 -0.41 -19.78
CA VAL A 91 -3.85 0.83 -19.06
C VAL A 91 -4.04 1.98 -20.01
N LYS A 92 -4.78 3.00 -19.57
CA LYS A 92 -4.99 4.24 -20.32
C LYS A 92 -4.92 5.43 -19.38
N GLN A 93 -4.61 6.61 -19.95
CA GLN A 93 -4.64 7.90 -19.27
C GLN A 93 -3.77 7.95 -18.00
N LEU A 94 -2.48 7.65 -18.14
CA LEU A 94 -1.52 7.90 -17.06
C LEU A 94 -1.25 9.39 -16.99
N LEU A 95 -1.67 10.01 -15.89
CA LEU A 95 -1.48 11.43 -15.64
C LEU A 95 -0.64 11.61 -14.37
N LEU A 96 0.26 12.59 -14.40
CA LEU A 96 1.08 12.96 -13.26
C LEU A 96 0.92 14.46 -13.01
N LYS A 97 0.55 14.80 -11.78
CA LYS A 97 0.59 16.18 -11.29
C LYS A 97 1.61 16.24 -10.16
N VAL A 98 2.68 17.01 -10.37
CA VAL A 98 3.62 17.35 -9.30
C VAL A 98 2.93 18.31 -8.34
N LEU A 99 3.01 18.02 -7.05
CA LEU A 99 2.49 18.84 -5.98
C LEU A 99 3.64 19.64 -5.36
N GLU A 100 3.33 20.76 -4.72
CA GLU A 100 4.30 21.43 -3.86
C GLU A 100 4.72 20.50 -2.71
N ASP A 101 5.94 20.73 -2.21
CA ASP A 101 6.49 19.96 -1.11
C ASP A 101 5.57 20.02 0.12
N GLY A 102 5.13 18.84 0.56
CA GLY A 102 4.31 18.70 1.75
C GLY A 102 5.18 18.62 3.00
N ALA A 103 4.73 19.24 4.09
CA ALA A 103 5.36 19.06 5.40
C ALA A 103 5.41 17.58 5.80
N LEU A 104 6.50 17.17 6.44
CA LEU A 104 6.60 15.86 7.08
C LEU A 104 5.77 15.87 8.36
N LEU A 105 4.78 14.98 8.44
CA LEU A 105 3.97 14.83 9.63
C LEU A 105 4.83 14.21 10.74
N PRO A 106 4.92 14.84 11.93
CA PRO A 106 5.66 14.29 13.06
C PRO A 106 4.91 13.06 13.60
N PHE A 107 5.67 12.13 14.18
CA PHE A 107 5.07 11.02 14.93
C PHE A 107 4.85 11.43 16.37
N ASP A 108 3.61 11.34 16.83
CA ASP A 108 3.29 11.38 18.26
C ASP A 108 2.27 10.28 18.58
N GLN A 109 2.73 9.28 19.34
CA GLN A 109 1.88 8.15 19.72
C GLN A 109 0.67 8.58 20.56
N ALA A 110 0.78 9.64 21.36
CA ALA A 110 -0.31 10.15 22.19
C ALA A 110 -1.45 10.77 21.37
N THR A 111 -1.16 11.15 20.11
CA THR A 111 -2.12 11.74 19.18
C THR A 111 -2.80 10.73 18.26
N LEU A 112 -2.42 9.45 18.34
CA LEU A 112 -3.09 8.42 17.54
C LEU A 112 -4.56 8.31 17.94
N PRO A 113 -5.49 8.11 16.98
CA PRO A 113 -6.91 7.99 17.28
C PRO A 113 -7.22 6.92 18.33
N SER A 114 -8.22 7.18 19.16
CA SER A 114 -8.74 6.20 20.11
C SER A 114 -9.13 4.90 19.40
N GLY A 115 -8.66 3.76 19.92
CA GLY A 115 -8.85 2.45 19.28
C GLY A 115 -7.74 2.04 18.31
N SER A 116 -6.71 2.87 18.15
CA SER A 116 -5.51 2.48 17.41
C SER A 116 -4.86 1.24 18.02
N LYS A 117 -4.46 0.29 17.18
CA LYS A 117 -3.87 -0.99 17.62
C LYS A 117 -2.65 -1.34 16.80
N LYS A 118 -1.66 -1.95 17.45
CA LYS A 118 -0.52 -2.54 16.76
C LYS A 118 -1.00 -3.69 15.89
N ILE A 119 -0.50 -3.73 14.66
CA ILE A 119 -0.78 -4.80 13.72
C ILE A 119 0.52 -5.37 13.18
N ASP A 120 0.50 -6.67 12.88
CA ASP A 120 1.59 -7.30 12.15
C ASP A 120 1.57 -6.87 10.68
N LYS A 121 2.68 -7.12 9.99
CA LYS A 121 2.75 -6.97 8.53
C LYS A 121 1.65 -7.81 7.87
N PRO A 122 0.83 -7.22 6.98
CA PRO A 122 -0.14 -7.95 6.17
C PRO A 122 0.48 -9.16 5.49
N LYS A 123 -0.20 -10.31 5.60
CA LYS A 123 0.19 -11.52 4.88
C LYS A 123 -0.34 -11.42 3.46
N VAL A 124 0.50 -11.75 2.48
CA VAL A 124 0.03 -11.97 1.11
C VAL A 124 -0.79 -13.25 1.12
N VAL A 125 -2.11 -13.13 1.27
CA VAL A 125 -3.04 -14.22 0.99
C VAL A 125 -3.10 -14.34 -0.53
N SER A 126 -2.30 -15.27 -1.07
CA SER A 126 -2.09 -15.58 -2.50
C SER A 126 -2.65 -14.56 -3.49
N ALA A 127 -1.79 -13.93 -4.30
CA ALA A 127 -2.19 -12.95 -5.32
C ALA A 127 -3.32 -13.40 -6.27
N GLN A 128 -3.66 -14.70 -6.29
CA GLN A 128 -4.61 -15.33 -7.22
C GLN A 128 -5.54 -16.38 -6.54
N GLY A 129 -5.70 -16.36 -5.22
CA GLY A 129 -6.59 -17.29 -4.51
C GLY A 129 -6.21 -18.77 -4.58
N LYS A 130 -5.00 -19.11 -5.04
CA LYS A 130 -4.47 -20.48 -5.05
C LYS A 130 -3.33 -20.59 -4.05
N ASN A 131 -3.26 -21.73 -3.36
CA ASN A 131 -2.17 -22.08 -2.43
C ASN A 131 -0.81 -21.66 -3.01
N PRO A 132 0.11 -21.14 -2.17
CA PRO A 132 1.46 -20.84 -2.62
C PRO A 132 2.04 -22.07 -3.34
N PRO A 133 2.74 -21.88 -4.48
CA PRO A 133 3.38 -22.99 -5.17
C PRO A 133 4.25 -23.74 -4.17
N ALA A 134 4.17 -25.08 -4.19
CA ALA A 134 4.93 -25.93 -3.27
C ALA A 134 6.39 -25.48 -3.27
N LYS A 135 6.96 -25.28 -2.07
CA LYS A 135 8.38 -24.95 -1.91
C LYS A 135 9.18 -25.96 -2.71
N LYS A 136 9.91 -25.51 -3.74
CA LYS A 136 10.85 -26.38 -4.45
C LYS A 136 11.80 -26.95 -3.40
N ALA A 137 11.87 -28.27 -3.34
CA ALA A 137 12.84 -28.97 -2.50
C ALA A 137 14.25 -28.41 -2.80
N PRO A 138 15.10 -28.24 -1.78
CA PRO A 138 16.47 -27.82 -2.01
C PRO A 138 17.13 -28.79 -2.99
N ALA A 139 17.82 -28.25 -3.99
CA ALA A 139 18.59 -29.04 -4.92
C ALA A 139 19.56 -29.91 -4.12
N LYS A 140 19.45 -31.23 -4.28
CA LYS A 140 20.46 -32.16 -3.76
C LYS A 140 21.76 -31.83 -4.51
N LYS A 141 22.80 -31.51 -3.74
CA LYS A 141 24.19 -31.49 -4.22
C LYS A 141 24.60 -32.90 -4.64
#